data_AF-A0A2S6Q567-F1
#
_entry.id   AF-A0A2S6Q567-F1
#
_cell.length_a   1.000
_cell.length_b   1.000
_cell.length_c   1.000
_cell.angle_alpha   90.00
_cell.angle_beta   90.00
_cell.angle_gamma   90.00
#
_symmetry.space_group_name_H-M   'P 1'
#
loop_
_entity.id
_entity.type
_entity.pdbx_description
1 polymer ?
#
loop_
_entity_poly.entity_id
_entity_poly.type
_entity_poly.pdbx_seq_one_letter_code
_entity_poly.pdbx_strand_id
1 'polypeptide(L)'
;MPDTLLKLVAADEEDIVVLPMFLEDAVVPVSKMIYLSLEKRFALVGHRFCWEDTGAEKIDGAIYERIRCVISFDNVIGVQRKRPDQLKLGAMLDLLALSGTK
;
A
#
# COMPACT_ATOMS: atom_id res chain seq x y z
N MET A 1 15.56 -10.38 2.65
CA MET A 1 14.30 -10.62 3.39
C MET A 1 14.46 -10.00 4.77
N PRO A 2 13.70 -8.95 5.09
CA PRO A 2 13.87 -8.23 6.35
C PRO A 2 13.68 -9.18 7.53
N ASP A 3 14.57 -9.10 8.53
CA ASP A 3 14.57 -9.95 9.73
C ASP A 3 13.33 -9.73 10.62
N THR A 4 12.51 -8.71 10.32
CA THR A 4 11.24 -8.43 11.02
C THR A 4 10.20 -7.85 10.07
N LEU A 5 8.98 -8.37 10.13
CA LEU A 5 7.86 -7.86 9.34
C LEU A 5 7.39 -6.50 9.90
N LEU A 6 7.45 -5.46 9.07
CA LEU A 6 6.92 -4.14 9.42
C LEU A 6 5.39 -4.15 9.43
N LYS A 7 4.79 -3.85 10.59
CA LYS A 7 3.35 -3.68 10.75
C LYS A 7 3.07 -2.28 11.29
N LEU A 8 2.42 -1.46 10.48
CA LEU A 8 1.99 -0.10 10.83
C LEU A 8 0.46 -0.05 10.91
N VAL A 9 -0.06 0.81 11.78
CA VAL A 9 -1.50 1.09 11.93
C VAL A 9 -1.66 2.60 12.05
N ALA A 10 -2.57 3.17 11.26
CA ALA A 10 -3.01 4.56 11.39
C ALA A 10 -4.42 4.58 12.00
N ALA A 11 -4.61 5.38 13.04
CA ALA A 11 -5.88 5.57 13.73
C ALA A 11 -6.54 6.90 13.36
N ASP A 12 -5.75 7.93 13.03
CA ASP A 12 -6.25 9.26 12.66
C ASP A 12 -5.61 9.81 11.36
N GLU A 13 -5.97 11.04 11.01
CA GLU A 13 -5.48 11.71 9.80
C GLU A 13 -4.00 12.11 9.90
N GLU A 14 -3.49 12.32 11.11
CA GLU A 14 -2.09 12.70 11.34
C GLU A 14 -1.17 11.49 11.06
N ASP A 15 -1.62 10.28 11.40
CA ASP A 15 -0.93 9.03 11.07
C ASP A 15 -0.83 8.78 9.55
N ILE A 16 -1.82 9.24 8.78
CA ILE A 16 -1.83 9.12 7.32
C ILE A 16 -0.71 9.96 6.69
N VAL A 17 -0.08 10.89 7.40
CA VAL A 17 1.08 11.64 6.87
C VAL A 17 2.32 10.75 6.71
N VAL A 18 2.46 9.71 7.55
CA VAL A 18 3.67 8.87 7.59
C VAL A 18 3.53 7.63 6.70
N LEU A 19 2.36 6.99 6.67
CA LEU A 19 2.14 5.75 5.89
C LEU A 19 2.47 5.84 4.40
N PRO A 20 2.11 6.92 3.67
CA PRO A 20 2.40 7.05 2.24
C PRO A 20 3.89 6.98 1.93
N MET A 21 4.75 7.47 2.84
CA MET A 21 6.20 7.42 2.68
C MET A 21 6.72 5.97 2.59
N PHE A 22 6.14 5.07 3.38
CA PHE A 22 6.49 3.64 3.30
C PHE A 22 5.93 2.96 2.06
N LEU A 23 4.88 3.53 1.47
CA LEU A 23 4.17 2.98 0.32
C LEU A 23 4.54 3.66 -0.99
N GLU A 24 5.59 4.49 -0.98
CA GLU A 24 6.13 5.13 -2.17
C GLU A 24 6.48 4.07 -3.23
N ASP A 25 6.15 4.37 -4.49
CA ASP A 25 6.34 3.47 -5.63
C ASP A 25 5.66 2.10 -5.49
N ALA A 26 4.63 2.00 -4.63
CA ALA A 26 3.85 0.78 -4.51
C ALA A 26 3.01 0.52 -5.75
N VAL A 27 3.19 -0.66 -6.34
CA VAL A 27 2.45 -1.11 -7.52
C VAL A 27 1.41 -2.15 -7.10
N VAL A 28 0.16 -1.92 -7.48
CA VAL A 28 -1.00 -2.74 -7.10
C VAL A 28 -1.73 -3.21 -8.35
N PRO A 29 -1.80 -4.53 -8.62
CA PRO A 29 -2.67 -5.05 -9.67
C PRO A 29 -4.14 -4.84 -9.31
N VAL A 30 -4.95 -4.44 -10.30
CA VAL A 30 -6.38 -4.22 -10.09
C VAL A 30 -7.09 -5.46 -9.55
N SER A 31 -6.66 -6.64 -10.00
CA SER A 31 -7.15 -7.96 -9.56
C SER A 31 -6.82 -8.31 -8.11
N LYS A 32 -5.96 -7.53 -7.42
CA LYS A 32 -5.58 -7.75 -6.02
C LYS A 32 -6.14 -6.70 -5.06
N MET A 33 -7.15 -5.95 -5.49
CA MET A 33 -7.97 -5.11 -4.63
C MET A 33 -9.32 -5.78 -4.37
N ILE A 34 -9.77 -5.80 -3.11
CA ILE A 34 -11.04 -6.40 -2.73
C ILE A 34 -11.77 -5.56 -1.68
N TYR A 35 -13.08 -5.43 -1.84
CA TYR A 35 -13.98 -4.89 -0.83
C TYR A 35 -14.81 -6.04 -0.24
N LEU A 36 -14.59 -6.33 1.03
CA LEU A 36 -15.29 -7.34 1.82
C LEU A 36 -16.39 -6.64 2.62
N SER A 37 -17.56 -6.46 2.01
CA SER A 37 -18.67 -5.69 2.61
C SER A 37 -19.16 -6.25 3.94
N LEU A 38 -19.20 -7.59 4.09
CA LEU A 38 -19.59 -8.25 5.33
C LEU A 38 -18.60 -7.99 6.48
N GLU A 39 -17.31 -7.87 6.16
CA GLU A 39 -16.25 -7.56 7.12
C GLU A 39 -16.02 -6.05 7.29
N LYS A 40 -16.74 -5.21 6.53
CA LYS A 40 -16.50 -3.76 6.43
C LYS A 40 -15.02 -3.45 6.19
N ARG A 41 -14.40 -4.18 5.26
CA ARG A 41 -12.96 -4.08 5.01
C ARG A 41 -12.66 -3.88 3.53
N PHE A 42 -11.78 -2.93 3.24
CA PHE A 42 -11.16 -2.81 1.92
C PHE A 42 -9.69 -3.19 2.04
N ALA A 43 -9.20 -4.08 1.19
CA ALA A 43 -7.82 -4.53 1.22
C ALA A 43 -7.22 -4.56 -0.18
N LEU A 44 -5.92 -4.29 -0.24
CA LEU A 44 -5.13 -4.45 -1.45
C LEU A 44 -3.80 -5.12 -1.15
N VAL A 45 -3.33 -5.91 -2.12
CA VAL A 45 -2.02 -6.55 -2.08
C VAL A 45 -1.17 -5.98 -3.21
N GLY A 46 0.01 -5.47 -2.87
CA GLY A 46 0.92 -4.85 -3.82
C GLY A 46 2.38 -5.16 -3.51
N HIS A 47 3.26 -4.51 -4.27
CA HIS A 47 4.69 -4.51 -4.00
C HIS A 47 5.18 -3.08 -3.81
N ARG A 48 5.80 -2.80 -2.67
CA ARG A 48 6.42 -1.50 -2.35
C ARG A 48 7.93 -1.63 -2.36
N PHE A 49 8.64 -0.51 -2.49
CA PHE A 49 10.07 -0.51 -2.18
C PHE A 49 10.28 -0.53 -0.66
N CYS A 50 11.26 -1.31 -0.22
CA CYS A 50 11.71 -1.34 1.16
C CYS A 50 12.85 -0.33 1.32
N TRP A 51 12.51 0.90 1.72
CA TRP A 51 13.51 1.96 1.96
C TRP A 51 14.10 1.88 3.37
N GLU A 52 13.40 1.22 4.28
CA GLU A 52 13.77 1.13 5.69
C GLU A 52 14.89 0.11 5.96
N ASP A 53 15.08 -0.87 5.06
CA ASP A 53 16.06 -1.95 5.22
C ASP A 53 17.23 -1.73 4.24
N THR A 54 18.05 -0.73 4.52
CA THR A 54 19.24 -0.42 3.70
C THR A 54 20.50 -1.13 4.16
N GLY A 55 20.41 -2.01 5.17
CA GLY A 55 21.59 -2.61 5.80
C GLY A 55 22.50 -1.57 6.47
N ALA A 56 23.41 -2.02 7.33
CA ALA A 56 24.32 -1.12 8.06
C ALA A 56 25.36 -0.42 7.15
N GLU A 57 25.50 -0.86 5.90
CA GLU A 57 26.45 -0.31 4.94
C GLU A 57 25.72 0.12 3.67
N LYS A 58 25.58 1.43 3.49
CA LYS A 58 25.24 2.05 2.19
C LYS A 58 26.38 1.78 1.22
N ILE A 59 26.42 0.59 0.65
CA ILE A 59 27.33 0.25 -0.43
C ILE A 59 26.81 0.95 -1.69
N ASP A 60 27.66 1.68 -2.39
CA ASP A 60 27.34 2.24 -3.71
C ASP A 60 26.89 1.09 -4.63
N GLY A 61 25.63 1.13 -5.08
CA GLY A 61 25.00 0.03 -5.82
C GLY A 61 24.12 -0.92 -5.00
N ALA A 62 23.75 -0.57 -3.77
CA ALA A 62 22.79 -1.34 -2.96
C ALA A 62 21.51 -1.67 -3.75
N ILE A 63 21.15 -2.96 -3.76
CA ILE A 63 19.94 -3.45 -4.42
C ILE A 63 18.76 -3.18 -3.49
N TYR A 64 17.93 -2.19 -3.83
CA TYR A 64 16.68 -1.96 -3.13
C TYR A 64 15.71 -3.10 -3.42
N GLU A 65 15.27 -3.81 -2.37
CA GLU A 65 14.31 -4.91 -2.52
C GLU A 65 12.89 -4.34 -2.64
N ARG A 66 12.14 -4.83 -3.65
CA ARG A 66 10.68 -4.70 -3.65
C ARG A 66 10.08 -5.84 -2.84
N ILE A 67 9.30 -5.50 -1.83
CA ILE A 67 8.66 -6.48 -0.96
C ILE A 67 7.15 -6.49 -1.17
N ARG A 68 6.52 -7.64 -0.95
CA ARG A 68 5.07 -7.76 -0.96
C ARG A 68 4.49 -7.13 0.31
N CYS A 69 3.49 -6.29 0.16
CA CYS A 69 2.79 -5.66 1.28
C CYS A 69 1.27 -5.79 1.14
N VAL A 70 0.58 -5.65 2.26
CA VAL A 70 -0.88 -5.57 2.33
C VAL A 70 -1.23 -4.22 2.93
N ILE A 71 -2.19 -3.52 2.32
CA ILE A 71 -2.82 -2.33 2.90
C ILE A 71 -4.27 -2.69 3.14
N SER A 72 -4.74 -2.52 4.37
CA SER A 72 -6.11 -2.80 4.77
C SER A 72 -6.73 -1.60 5.47
N PHE A 73 -7.96 -1.31 5.12
CA PHE A 73 -8.82 -0.31 5.73
C PHE A 73 -9.97 -1.04 6.42
N ASP A 74 -10.10 -0.85 7.72
CA ASP A 74 -11.19 -1.38 8.54
C ASP A 74 -12.33 -0.34 8.66
N ASN A 75 -13.51 -0.79 9.09
CA ASN A 75 -14.72 0.03 9.22
C ASN A 75 -15.17 0.74 7.92
N VAL A 76 -14.86 0.17 6.77
CA VAL A 76 -15.26 0.68 5.45
C VAL A 76 -16.73 0.40 5.21
N ILE A 77 -17.53 1.45 5.05
CA ILE A 77 -18.97 1.38 4.76
C ILE A 77 -19.29 1.37 3.25
N GLY A 78 -18.34 1.76 2.41
CA GLY A 78 -18.47 1.76 0.97
C GLY A 78 -17.17 2.09 0.26
N VAL A 79 -17.03 1.63 -0.97
CA VAL A 79 -15.88 1.92 -1.84
C VAL A 79 -16.41 2.50 -3.13
N GLN A 80 -15.89 3.67 -3.50
CA GLN A 80 -16.19 4.31 -4.78
C GLN A 80 -14.95 4.33 -5.66
N ARG A 81 -15.15 4.19 -6.96
CA ARG A 81 -14.09 4.27 -7.96
C ARG A 81 -14.48 5.28 -9.03
N LYS A 82 -13.52 6.11 -9.43
CA LYS A 82 -13.67 7.01 -10.58
C LYS A 82 -12.96 6.39 -11.78
N ARG A 83 -13.57 6.49 -12.97
CA ARG A 83 -13.05 5.96 -14.24
C ARG A 83 -12.82 4.43 -14.25
N PRO A 84 -13.88 3.62 -14.04
CA PRO A 84 -13.76 2.16 -14.00
C PRO A 84 -13.22 1.54 -15.30
N ASP A 85 -13.36 2.22 -16.44
CA ASP A 85 -12.84 1.74 -17.74
C ASP A 85 -11.32 1.58 -17.78
N GLN A 86 -10.59 2.31 -16.91
CA GLN A 86 -9.14 2.18 -16.74
C GLN A 86 -8.74 1.04 -15.78
N LEU A 87 -9.71 0.41 -15.11
CA LEU A 87 -9.51 -0.66 -14.11
C LEU A 87 -9.74 -2.05 -14.70
N LYS A 88 -9.15 -2.33 -15.87
CA LYS A 88 -9.13 -3.68 -16.43
C LYS A 88 -8.38 -4.61 -15.47
N LEU A 89 -8.82 -5.86 -15.31
CA LEU A 89 -8.26 -6.83 -14.34
C LEU A 89 -6.74 -7.06 -14.47
N GLY A 90 -6.16 -6.84 -15.66
CA GLY A 90 -4.72 -6.94 -15.92
C GLY A 90 -3.94 -5.63 -15.76
N ALA A 91 -4.60 -4.51 -15.45
CA ALA A 91 -3.93 -3.24 -15.24
C ALA A 91 -3.19 -3.24 -13.89
N MET A 92 -2.03 -2.60 -13.89
CA MET A 92 -1.28 -2.23 -12.69
C MET A 92 -1.55 -0.76 -12.39
N LEU A 93 -1.74 -0.45 -11.11
CA LEU A 93 -1.88 0.91 -10.61
C LEU A 93 -0.67 1.26 -9.76
N ASP A 94 -0.20 2.49 -9.92
CA ASP A 94 0.75 3.10 -9.00
C ASP A 94 -0.02 3.78 -7.86
N LEU A 95 0.33 3.47 -6.62
CA LEU A 95 -0.22 4.15 -5.47
C LEU A 95 0.48 5.50 -5.31
N LEU A 96 -0.16 6.56 -5.80
CA LEU A 96 0.42 7.90 -5.79
C LEU A 96 0.25 8.63 -4.46
N ALA A 97 -0.89 8.43 -3.80
CA ALA A 97 -1.22 9.12 -2.56
C ALA A 97 -2.26 8.34 -1.76
N LEU A 98 -2.20 8.50 -0.45
CA LEU A 98 -3.26 8.17 0.48
C LEU A 98 -3.60 9.45 1.27
N SER A 99 -4.87 9.82 1.30
CA SER A 99 -5.34 10.99 2.04
C SER A 99 -6.64 10.68 2.77
N GLY A 100 -6.78 11.23 3.98
CA GLY A 100 -8.02 11.25 4.75
C GLY A 100 -8.78 12.55 4.51
N THR A 101 -10.10 12.51 4.73
CA THR A 101 -10.92 13.73 4.78
C THR A 101 -11.99 13.50 5.84
N LYS A 102 -12.15 14.47 6.73
CA LYS A 102 -13.13 14.44 7.82
C LYS A 102 -14.57 14.64 7.33
#